data_AF-A0A356X4J4-F1
#
_entry.id   AF-A0A356X4J4-F1
#
_cell.length_a   1.000
_cell.length_b   1.000
_cell.length_c   1.000
_cell.angle_alpha   90.00
_cell.angle_beta   90.00
_cell.angle_gamma   90.00
#
_symmetry.space_group_name_H-M   'P 1'
#
loop_
_entity.id
_entity.type
_entity.pdbx_description
1 polymer ?
#
loop_
_entity_poly.entity_id
_entity_poly.type
_entity_poly.pdbx_seq_one_letter_code
_entity_poly.pdbx_strand_id
1 'polypeptide(L)' 'LNPGILEHTKRGHFDWEPRTKVICLENSTNKGGGVCYSEEELRAIKAFADREELYVHMDG' A
#
# COMPACT_ATOMS: atom_id res chain seq x y z
N LEU A 1 1.13 -8.06 -5.53
CA LEU A 1 1.93 -6.82 -5.35
C LEU A 1 3.22 -7.20 -4.60
N ASN A 2 4.41 -6.80 -5.07
CA ASN A 2 5.67 -7.14 -4.40
C ASN A 2 5.97 -6.11 -3.29
N PRO A 3 6.13 -6.50 -2.00
CA PRO A 3 6.47 -5.58 -0.91
C PRO A 3 7.74 -4.75 -1.14
N GLY A 4 8.68 -5.25 -1.95
CA GLY A 4 9.88 -4.51 -2.32
C GLY A 4 9.57 -3.19 -3.03
N ILE A 5 8.46 -3.10 -3.78
CA ILE A 5 8.05 -1.84 -4.43
C ILE A 5 7.57 -0.82 -3.39
N LEU A 6 6.87 -1.27 -2.34
CA LEU A 6 6.37 -0.39 -1.28
C LEU A 6 7.51 0.24 -0.49
N GLU A 7 8.57 -0.54 -0.22
CA GLU A 7 9.78 -0.04 0.44
C GLU A 7 10.43 1.11 -0.34
N HIS A 8 10.60 0.94 -1.66
CA HIS A 8 11.27 1.94 -2.51
C HIS A 8 10.40 3.18 -2.81
N THR A 9 9.11 3.16 -2.47
CA THR A 9 8.17 4.25 -2.75
C THR A 9 7.77 5.04 -1.51
N LYS A 10 7.98 4.49 -0.31
CA LYS A 10 7.81 5.19 0.97
C LYS A 10 8.78 6.39 1.05
N ARG A 11 8.29 7.54 1.54
CA ARG A 11 9.06 8.78 1.72
C ARG A 11 9.11 9.21 3.18
N GLY A 12 10.01 10.15 3.50
CA GLY A 12 10.13 10.73 4.84
C GLY A 12 11.43 10.37 5.55
N HIS A 13 12.49 10.08 4.79
CA HIS A 13 13.83 9.84 5.34
C HIS A 13 14.52 11.15 5.76
N PHE A 14 14.12 12.26 5.15
CA PHE A 14 14.61 13.59 5.46
C PHE A 14 13.50 14.47 6.06
N ASP A 15 13.89 15.51 6.80
CA ASP A 15 12.97 16.42 7.50
C ASP A 15 12.18 17.34 6.55
N TRP A 16 12.70 17.62 5.36
CA TRP A 16 12.01 18.37 4.31
C TRP A 16 11.06 17.51 3.45
N GLU A 17 11.02 16.20 3.66
CA GLU A 17 10.16 15.31 2.86
C GLU A 17 8.77 15.12 3.49
N PRO A 18 7.72 15.04 2.66
CA PRO A 18 6.43 14.56 3.13
C PRO A 18 6.57 13.11 3.60
N ARG A 19 6.03 12.81 4.78
CA ARG A 19 6.01 11.45 5.33
C ARG A 19 4.82 10.68 4.78
N THR A 20 5.08 9.54 4.15
CA THR A 20 3.99 8.62 3.77
C THR A 20 3.25 8.17 5.04
N LYS A 21 1.91 8.16 4.99
CA LYS A 21 1.07 7.76 6.14
C LYS A 21 -0.06 6.78 5.80
N VAL A 22 -0.44 6.68 4.53
CA VAL A 22 -1.57 5.85 4.11
C VAL A 22 -1.21 5.12 2.82
N ILE A 23 -1.57 3.84 2.75
CA ILE A 23 -1.62 3.04 1.54
C ILE A 23 -3.08 2.91 1.13
N CYS A 24 -3.44 3.37 -0.07
CA CYS A 24 -4.78 3.21 -0.63
C CYS A 24 -4.81 2.01 -1.58
N LEU A 25 -5.77 1.12 -1.40
CA LEU A 25 -5.98 -0.09 -2.19
C LEU A 25 -7.33 -0.02 -2.89
N GLU A 26 -7.35 0.06 -4.22
CA GLU A 26 -8.57 -0.05 -5.02
C GLU A 26 -8.86 -1.53 -5.29
N ASN A 27 -9.90 -2.08 -4.66
CA ASN A 27 -10.34 -3.45 -4.91
C ASN A 27 -11.39 -3.47 -6.04
N SER A 28 -11.32 -4.44 -6.95
CA SER A 28 -12.06 -4.42 -8.24
C SER A 28 -11.70 -3.22 -9.12
N THR A 29 -10.43 -3.11 -9.49
CA THR A 29 -9.89 -1.91 -10.14
C THR A 29 -10.64 -1.55 -11.42
N ASN A 30 -11.26 -0.36 -11.45
CA ASN A 30 -12.08 0.14 -12.56
C ASN A 30 -11.25 0.27 -13.85
N LYS A 31 -10.06 0.90 -13.77
CA LYS A 31 -9.13 1.03 -14.90
C LYS A 31 -8.28 -0.21 -15.16
N GLY A 32 -8.30 -1.18 -14.25
CA GLY A 32 -7.51 -2.41 -14.31
C GLY A 32 -8.29 -3.61 -14.84
N GLY A 33 -9.55 -3.43 -15.28
CA GLY A 33 -10.39 -4.51 -15.81
C GLY A 33 -11.09 -5.35 -14.74
N GLY A 34 -11.36 -4.78 -13.55
CA GLY A 34 -12.10 -5.45 -12.47
C GLY A 34 -11.29 -6.48 -11.69
N VAL A 35 -9.96 -6.39 -11.73
CA VAL A 35 -9.08 -7.30 -11.00
C VAL A 35 -9.12 -6.96 -9.50
N CYS A 36 -9.21 -8.00 -8.67
CA CYS A 36 -9.14 -7.90 -7.22
C CYS A 36 -7.79 -8.40 -6.72
N TYR A 37 -7.32 -7.86 -5.61
CA TYR A 37 -6.18 -8.41 -4.90
C TYR A 37 -6.52 -9.81 -4.36
N SER A 38 -5.56 -10.72 -4.40
CA SER A 38 -5.70 -11.98 -3.66
C SER A 38 -5.62 -11.72 -2.15
N GLU A 39 -6.17 -12.65 -1.36
CA GLU A 39 -6.08 -12.57 0.10
C GLU A 39 -4.61 -12.53 0.58
N GLU A 40 -3.73 -13.31 -0.07
CA GLU A 40 -2.30 -13.33 0.22
C GLU A 40 -1.65 -11.97 -0.02
N GLU A 41 -1.99 -11.29 -1.12
CA GLU A 41 -1.49 -9.95 -1.43
C GLU A 41 -1.96 -8.92 -0.40
N LEU A 42 -3.24 -8.96 -0.02
CA LEU A 42 -3.79 -8.08 1.01
C LEU A 42 -3.11 -8.30 2.36
N ARG A 43 -2.85 -9.55 2.75
CA ARG A 43 -2.12 -9.89 3.98
C ARG A 43 -0.69 -9.37 3.94
N ALA A 44 0.02 -9.52 2.83
CA ALA A 44 1.37 -9.01 2.66
C ALA A 44 1.44 -7.48 2.76
N ILE A 45 0.49 -6.78 2.13
CA ILE A 45 0.40 -5.31 2.19
C ILE A 45 0.09 -4.86 3.63
N LYS A 46 -0.86 -5.52 4.31
CA LYS A 46 -1.20 -5.18 5.69
C LYS A 46 -0.02 -5.38 6.64
N ALA A 47 0.71 -6.48 6.49
CA ALA A 47 1.89 -6.76 7.31
C ALA A 47 3.00 -5.72 7.10
N PHE A 48 3.20 -5.28 5.85
CA PHE A 48 4.10 -4.17 5.56
C PHE A 48 3.63 -2.86 6.24
N ALA A 49 2.35 -2.52 6.07
CA ALA A 49 1.78 -1.29 6.64
C ALA A 49 1.93 -1.26 8.17
N ASP A 50 1.70 -2.37 8.85
CA ASP A 50 1.85 -2.47 10.31
C ASP A 50 3.29 -2.25 10.78
N ARG A 51 4.26 -2.86 10.09
CA ARG A 51 5.69 -2.68 10.38
C ARG A 51 6.12 -1.22 10.19
N GLU A 52 5.59 -0.57 9.17
CA GLU A 52 5.97 0.78 8.78
C GLU A 52 5.11 1.88 9.42
N GLU A 53 4.19 1.51 10.32
CA GLU A 53 3.21 2.38 10.98
C GLU A 53 2.37 3.23 10.00
N LEU A 54 1.93 2.58 8.92
CA LEU A 54 1.09 3.15 7.88
C LEU A 54 -0.35 2.66 8.03
N TYR A 55 -1.31 3.54 7.74
CA TYR A 55 -2.70 3.15 7.62
C TYR A 55 -2.97 2.49 6.27
N VAL A 56 -3.94 1.58 6.22
CA VAL A 56 -4.44 1.01 4.96
C VAL A 56 -5.89 1.47 4.78
N HIS A 57 -6.16 2.08 3.63
CA HIS A 57 -7.52 2.44 3.20
C HIS A 57 -7.90 1.56 2.01
N MET A 58 -9.00 0.82 2.13
CA MET A 58 -9.56 0.03 1.04
C MET A 58 -10.65 0.87 0.36
N ASP A 59 -10.40 1.25 -0.88
CA ASP A 59 -11.33 1.95 -1.75
C ASP A 59 -12.14 0.91 -2.53
N GLY A 60 -13.45 0.94 -2.38
CA GLY A 60 -14.39 -0.05 -2.89
C GLY A 60 -15.79 0.52 -3.02
#